data_AF-A0A0M2U442-F1
#
_entry.id   AF-A0A0M2U442-F1
#
_cell.length_a   1.000
_cell.length_b   1.000
_cell.length_c   1.000
_cell.angle_alpha   90.00
_cell.angle_beta   90.00
_cell.angle_gamma   90.00
#
_symmetry.space_group_name_H-M   'P 1'
#
loop_
_entity.id
_entity.type
_entity.pdbx_description
1 polymer ?
#
loop_
_entity_poly.entity_id
_entity_poly.type
_entity_poly.pdbx_seq_one_letter_code
_entity_poly.pdbx_strand_id
1 'polypeptide(L)' 'MIIPSRRAAASVPLTGLVHQAYLDWVNAQRFFAEVSDPDLVDEAVYLVNAAEKRYIYLLKQARKAEVGQGIPARLT' A
#
# COMPACT_ATOMS: atom_id res chain seq x y z
N MET A 1 37.99 -0.67 18.95
CA MET A 1 37.04 -1.70 18.48
C MET A 1 35.71 -1.01 18.25
N ILE A 2 35.35 -0.76 16.99
CA ILE A 2 34.13 -0.03 16.62
C ILE A 2 33.00 -1.04 16.56
N ILE A 3 32.06 -0.96 17.50
CA ILE A 3 30.80 -1.71 17.46
C ILE A 3 29.99 -1.11 16.30
N PRO A 4 29.66 -1.84 15.22
CA PRO A 4 28.80 -1.29 14.20
C PRO A 4 27.41 -1.11 14.79
N SER A 5 26.98 0.14 14.83
CA SER A 5 25.65 0.58 15.27
C SER A 5 24.57 -0.29 14.65
N ARG A 6 23.71 -0.81 15.52
CA ARG A 6 22.43 -1.47 15.22
C ARG A 6 21.76 -0.71 14.07
N ARG A 7 21.74 -1.31 12.88
CA ARG A 7 20.96 -0.82 11.74
C ARG A 7 19.51 -0.89 12.20
N ALA A 8 18.99 0.22 12.71
CA ALA A 8 17.56 0.38 12.92
C ALA A 8 16.93 0.10 11.57
N ALA A 9 16.18 -1.01 11.46
CA ALA A 9 15.42 -1.31 10.27
C ALA A 9 14.54 -0.08 10.01
N ALA A 10 14.87 0.70 8.97
CA ALA A 10 14.11 1.89 8.64
C ALA A 10 12.67 1.44 8.39
N SER A 11 11.75 1.85 9.28
CA SER A 11 10.34 1.57 9.12
C SER A 11 9.91 2.18 7.80
N VAL A 12 9.45 1.34 6.85
CA VAL A 12 9.01 1.81 5.53
C VAL A 12 7.97 2.92 5.75
N PRO A 13 8.17 4.13 5.20
CA PRO A 13 7.23 5.22 5.39
C PRO A 13 5.88 4.84 4.81
N LEU A 14 4.79 5.33 5.42
CA LEU A 14 3.43 5.01 5.01
C LEU A 14 3.15 5.33 3.54
N THR A 15 3.77 6.38 3.01
CA THR A 15 3.75 6.73 1.58
C THR A 15 4.39 5.66 0.70
N GLY A 16 5.50 5.05 1.14
CA GLY A 16 6.12 3.91 0.46
C GLY A 16 5.22 2.67 0.46
N LEU A 17 4.50 2.43 1.55
CA LEU A 17 3.52 1.33 1.64
C LEU A 17 2.31 1.56 0.71
N VAL A 18 1.82 2.80 0.63
CA VAL A 18 0.74 3.18 -0.31
C VAL A 18 1.17 2.93 -1.76
N HIS A 19 2.37 3.38 -2.12
CA HIS A 19 2.91 3.17 -3.47
C HIS A 19 3.08 1.68 -3.79
N GLN A 20 3.60 0.89 -2.86
CA GLN A 20 3.72 -0.55 -3.06
C GLN A 20 2.34 -1.21 -3.26
N ALA A 21 1.36 -0.87 -2.41
CA ALA A 21 0.01 -1.43 -2.55
C ALA A 21 -0.67 -1.04 -3.88
N TYR A 22 -0.37 0.15 -4.41
CA TYR A 22 -0.83 0.54 -5.74
C TYR A 22 -0.21 -0.33 -6.84
N LEU A 23 1.11 -0.56 -6.79
CA LEU A 23 1.79 -1.45 -7.74
C LEU A 23 1.26 -2.87 -7.67
N ASP A 24 1.04 -3.39 -6.45
CA ASP A 24 0.46 -4.71 -6.23
C ASP A 24 -0.95 -4.82 -6.86
N TRP A 25 -1.78 -3.78 -6.71
CA TRP A 25 -3.11 -3.72 -7.32
C TRP A 25 -3.07 -3.65 -8.85
N VAL A 26 -2.14 -2.88 -9.42
CA VAL A 26 -1.93 -2.85 -10.88
C VAL A 26 -1.48 -4.22 -11.40
N ASN A 27 -0.57 -4.88 -10.69
CA ASN A 27 -0.08 -6.21 -11.06
C ASN A 27 -1.19 -7.26 -10.98
N ALA A 28 -2.03 -7.22 -9.94
CA ALA A 28 -3.18 -8.12 -9.83
C ALA A 28 -4.18 -7.91 -10.98
N GLN A 29 -4.42 -6.66 -11.40
CA GLN A 29 -5.27 -6.37 -12.56
C GLN A 29 -4.69 -6.92 -13.86
N ARG A 30 -3.37 -6.84 -14.06
CA ARG A 30 -2.69 -7.46 -15.20
C ARG A 30 -2.81 -8.97 -15.17
N PHE A 31 -2.59 -9.58 -14.01
CA PHE A 31 -2.76 -11.02 -13.84
C PHE A 31 -4.18 -11.47 -14.21
N PHE A 32 -5.20 -10.76 -13.73
CA PHE A 32 -6.60 -11.04 -14.11
C PHE A 32 -6.85 -10.90 -15.62
N ALA A 33 -6.24 -9.90 -16.27
CA ALA A 33 -6.37 -9.70 -17.71
C ALA A 33 -5.66 -10.79 -18.56
N GLU A 34 -4.60 -11.40 -18.02
CA GLU A 34 -3.83 -12.46 -18.68
C GLU A 34 -4.36 -13.87 -18.38
N VAL A 35 -5.13 -14.03 -17.31
CA VAL A 35 -5.65 -15.34 -16.90
C VAL A 35 -6.61 -15.85 -17.98
N SER A 36 -6.29 -17.04 -18.52
CA SER A 36 -7.10 -17.72 -19.53
C SER A 36 -7.70 -19.02 -19.00
N ASP A 37 -7.22 -19.49 -17.85
CA ASP A 37 -7.71 -20.67 -17.16
C ASP A 37 -8.96 -20.31 -16.34
N PRO A 38 -10.14 -20.89 -16.65
CA PRO A 38 -11.37 -20.64 -15.91
C PRO A 38 -11.27 -20.88 -14.42
N ASP A 39 -10.48 -21.86 -13.99
CA ASP A 39 -10.33 -22.23 -12.57
C ASP A 39 -9.50 -21.21 -11.79
N LEU A 40 -8.72 -20.38 -12.48
CA LEU A 40 -7.89 -19.33 -11.90
C LEU A 40 -8.55 -17.95 -11.93
N VAL A 41 -9.69 -17.79 -12.63
CA VAL A 41 -10.41 -16.51 -12.72
C VAL A 41 -10.86 -16.04 -11.34
N ASP A 42 -11.44 -16.93 -10.54
CA ASP A 42 -11.92 -16.58 -9.19
C ASP A 42 -10.77 -16.15 -8.27
N GLU A 43 -9.63 -16.83 -8.36
CA GLU A 43 -8.42 -16.45 -7.62
C GLU A 43 -7.90 -15.08 -8.08
N ALA A 44 -7.86 -14.84 -9.39
CA ALA A 44 -7.44 -13.55 -9.94
C ALA A 44 -8.37 -12.40 -9.50
N VAL A 45 -9.68 -12.62 -9.49
CA VAL A 45 -10.67 -11.66 -8.94
C VAL A 45 -10.44 -11.42 -7.45
N TYR A 46 -10.19 -12.48 -6.68
CA TYR A 46 -9.89 -12.37 -5.25
C TYR A 46 -8.65 -11.50 -5.01
N LEU A 47 -7.56 -11.74 -5.74
CA LEU A 47 -6.30 -11.00 -5.61
C LEU A 47 -6.47 -9.51 -5.95
N VAL A 48 -7.19 -9.19 -7.03
CA VAL A 48 -7.50 -7.79 -7.40
C VAL A 48 -8.23 -7.09 -6.26
N ASN A 49 -9.30 -7.70 -5.74
CA ASN A 49 -10.11 -7.13 -4.67
C ASN A 49 -9.33 -6.98 -3.36
N ALA A 50 -8.47 -7.95 -3.03
CA ALA A 50 -7.64 -7.90 -1.84
C ALA A 50 -6.61 -6.76 -1.92
N ALA A 51 -5.93 -6.61 -3.06
CA ALA A 51 -4.96 -5.56 -3.30
C ALA A 51 -5.61 -4.16 -3.29
N GLU A 52 -6.78 -4.02 -3.91
CA GLU A 52 -7.55 -2.77 -3.90
C GLU A 52 -7.92 -2.35 -2.48
N LYS A 53 -8.50 -3.27 -1.68
CA LYS A 53 -8.88 -3.00 -0.28
C LYS A 53 -7.68 -2.56 0.54
N ARG A 54 -6.52 -3.19 0.34
CA ARG A 54 -5.26 -2.84 1.02
C ARG A 54 -4.80 -1.44 0.64
N TYR A 55 -4.80 -1.11 -0.66
CA TYR A 55 -4.43 0.22 -1.15
C TYR A 55 -5.34 1.32 -0.56
N ILE A 56 -6.66 1.13 -0.63
CA ILE A 56 -7.64 2.06 -0.07
C ILE A 56 -7.46 2.25 1.44
N TYR A 57 -7.22 1.16 2.18
CA TYR A 57 -6.94 1.23 3.60
C TYR A 57 -5.71 2.11 3.89
N LEU A 58 -4.60 1.87 3.20
CA LEU A 58 -3.37 2.62 3.40
C LEU A 58 -3.54 4.11 3.03
N LEU A 59 -4.30 4.43 1.98
CA LEU A 59 -4.67 5.81 1.64
C LEU A 59 -5.43 6.50 2.78
N LYS A 60 -6.42 5.81 3.38
CA LYS A 60 -7.17 6.35 4.52
C LYS A 60 -6.26 6.61 5.71
N GLN A 61 -5.30 5.71 5.96
CA GLN A 61 -4.34 5.87 7.05
C GLN A 61 -3.36 7.02 6.79
N ALA A 62 -2.88 7.18 5.55
CA ALA A 62 -2.01 8.29 5.17
C ALA A 62 -2.70 9.65 5.40
N ARG A 63 -3.95 9.78 4.94
CA ARG A 63 -4.76 10.99 5.16
C ARG A 63 -5.01 11.27 6.65
N LYS A 64 -5.27 10.24 7.46
CA LYS A 64 -5.41 10.42 8.91
C LYS A 64 -4.10 10.86 9.58
N ALA A 65 -2.96 10.37 9.11
CA ALA A 65 -1.66 10.77 9.63
C ALA A 65 -1.35 12.24 9.29
N GLU A 66 -1.71 12.69 8.09
CA GLU A 66 -1.60 14.09 7.65
C GLU A 66 -2.54 15.01 8.44
N VAL A 67 -3.77 14.58 8.75
CA VAL A 67 -4.75 15.36 9.53
C VAL A 67 -4.44 15.35 11.04
N GLY A 68 -3.82 14.27 11.55
CA GLY A 68 -3.43 14.14 12.96
C GLY A 68 -2.13 14.89 13.31
N GLN A 69 -1.27 15.18 12.34
CA GLN A 69 -0.20 16.16 12.47
C GLN A 69 -0.79 17.55 12.24
N GLY A 70 -1.40 18.12 13.27
CA GLY A 70 -2.11 19.39 13.23
C GLY A 70 -1.40 20.47 12.41
N ILE A 71 -1.95 20.74 11.23
CA ILE A 71 -1.97 22.10 10.72
C ILE A 71 -3.12 22.75 11.48
N PRO A 72 -2.89 23.65 12.46
CA PRO A 72 -3.97 24.49 12.92
C PRO A 72 -4.51 25.19 11.69
N ALA A 73 -5.83 25.10 11.49
CA ALA A 73 -6.54 25.89 10.50
C ALA A 73 -6.13 27.36 10.69
N ARG A 74 -5.09 27.79 9.96
CA ARG A 74 -4.58 29.15 10.01
C ARG A 74 -5.55 29.96 9.18
N LEU A 75 -6.42 30.64 9.90
CA LEU A 75 -6.66 32.07 9.78
C LEU A 75 -6.53 32.61 8.35
N THR A 76 -7.64 32.60 7.63
CA THR A 76 -8.08 33.68 6.73
C THR A 76 -9.58 33.57 6.57
#